data_AF-W0BAA3-F1
#
_entry.id   AF-W0BAA3-F1
#
_cell.length_a   1.000
_cell.length_b   1.000
_cell.length_c   1.000
_cell.angle_alpha   90.00
_cell.angle_beta   90.00
_cell.angle_gamma   90.00
#
_symmetry.space_group_name_H-M   'P 1'
#
loop_
_entity.id
_entity.type
_entity.pdbx_description
1 polymer ?
#
loop_
_entity_poly.entity_id
_entity_poly.type
_entity_poly.pdbx_seq_one_letter_code
_entity_poly.pdbx_strand_id
1 'polypeptide(L)' 'MEAPNYMRNREIFHIGEENNNVLVRDIAQYVKKCLPETEVEFLEQAQTDRRDYRISCKKLKICSIGKLNIR' A
#
# COMPACT_ATOMS: atom_id res chain seq x y z
N MET A 1 -21.80 6.86 -9.04
CA MET A 1 -21.69 5.89 -10.16
C MET A 1 -21.37 4.55 -9.55
N GLU A 2 -22.24 3.54 -9.72
CA GLU A 2 -22.07 2.19 -9.18
C GLU A 2 -21.50 1.28 -10.27
N ALA A 3 -20.43 0.54 -9.98
CA ALA A 3 -19.91 -0.46 -10.92
C ALA A 3 -20.91 -1.61 -11.10
N PRO A 4 -21.00 -2.27 -12.29
CA PRO A 4 -21.90 -3.39 -12.50
C PRO A 4 -21.73 -4.51 -11.45
N ASN A 5 -22.83 -5.15 -11.04
CA ASN A 5 -22.83 -6.17 -9.98
C ASN A 5 -21.86 -7.33 -10.28
N TYR A 6 -21.80 -7.80 -11.52
CA TYR A 6 -20.91 -8.90 -11.92
C TYR A 6 -19.41 -8.55 -11.77
N MET A 7 -19.06 -7.26 -11.74
CA MET A 7 -17.69 -6.80 -11.53
C MET A 7 -17.29 -6.74 -10.04
N ARG A 8 -18.26 -6.76 -9.11
CA ARG A 8 -18.02 -6.58 -7.67
C ARG A 8 -18.39 -7.79 -6.82
N ASN A 9 -19.32 -8.61 -7.27
CA ASN A 9 -19.91 -9.67 -6.46
C ASN A 9 -18.89 -10.77 -6.13
N ARG A 10 -18.65 -11.01 -4.83
CA ARG A 10 -17.72 -12.03 -4.30
C ARG A 10 -16.26 -11.87 -4.75
N GLU A 11 -15.88 -10.67 -5.14
CA GLU A 11 -14.53 -10.35 -5.57
C GLU A 11 -13.71 -9.74 -4.43
N ILE A 12 -12.44 -10.12 -4.30
CA ILE A 12 -11.49 -9.47 -3.38
C ILE A 12 -10.90 -8.23 -4.07
N PHE A 13 -10.87 -7.12 -3.34
CA PHE A 13 -10.27 -5.85 -3.77
C PHE A 13 -9.21 -5.41 -2.77
N HIS A 14 -8.00 -5.12 -3.26
CA HIS A 14 -7.02 -4.42 -2.44
C HIS A 14 -7.30 -2.92 -2.47
N ILE A 15 -7.21 -2.30 -1.29
CA ILE A 15 -7.39 -0.86 -1.09
C ILE A 15 -6.10 -0.30 -0.52
N GLY A 16 -5.66 0.85 -1.05
CA GLY A 16 -4.48 1.56 -0.57
C GLY A 16 -3.74 2.28 -1.69
N GLU A 17 -2.55 2.75 -1.36
CA GLU A 17 -1.61 3.37 -2.29
C GLU A 17 -0.51 2.37 -2.65
N GLU A 18 -0.35 2.08 -3.94
CA GLU A 18 0.59 1.06 -4.43
C GLU A 18 2.06 1.48 -4.22
N ASN A 19 2.31 2.78 -4.07
CA ASN A 19 3.64 3.34 -3.86
C ASN A 19 4.00 3.54 -2.37
N ASN A 20 3.12 3.19 -1.43
CA ASN A 20 3.37 3.34 0.01
C ASN A 20 4.02 2.12 0.66
N ASN A 21 4.45 1.14 -0.13
CA ASN A 21 5.33 0.09 0.35
C ASN A 21 6.73 0.70 0.55
N VAL A 22 7.05 1.03 1.80
CA VAL A 22 8.31 1.66 2.22
C VAL A 22 8.91 0.92 3.39
N LEU A 23 10.21 1.08 3.60
CA LEU A 23 10.89 0.46 4.72
C LEU A 23 10.58 1.24 6.00
N VAL A 24 10.47 0.54 7.13
CA VAL A 24 10.33 1.18 8.46
C VAL A 24 11.44 2.21 8.72
N ARG A 25 12.64 1.92 8.19
CA ARG A 25 13.79 2.84 8.24
C ARG A 25 13.49 4.18 7.55
N ASP A 26 12.85 4.13 6.38
CA ASP A 26 12.52 5.32 5.60
C ASP A 26 11.47 6.16 6.33
N ILE A 27 10.51 5.51 6.99
CA ILE A 27 9.53 6.17 7.86
C ILE A 27 10.23 6.87 9.03
N ALA A 28 11.15 6.18 9.73
CA ALA A 28 11.87 6.77 10.85
C ALA A 28 12.69 8.00 10.43
N GLN A 29 13.36 7.94 9.27
CA GLN A 29 14.07 9.09 8.69
C GLN A 29 13.12 10.23 8.31
N TYR A 30 11.92 9.93 7.80
CA TYR A 30 10.90 10.94 7.53
C TYR A 30 10.44 11.63 8.81
N VAL A 31 10.20 10.88 9.90
CA VAL A 31 9.83 11.44 11.20
C VAL A 31 10.91 12.39 11.73
N LYS A 32 12.19 12.02 11.66
CA LYS A 32 13.32 12.90 12.06
C LYS A 32 13.38 14.19 11.24
N LYS A 33 13.02 14.14 9.95
CA LYS A 33 12.92 15.37 9.12
C LYS A 33 11.80 16.29 9.58
N CYS A 34 10.66 15.73 10.01
CA CYS A 34 9.53 16.49 10.51
C CYS A 34 9.74 17.00 11.95
N LEU A 35 10.47 16.25 12.77
CA LEU A 35 10.75 16.53 14.18
C LEU A 35 12.28 16.44 14.42
N PRO A 36 13.04 17.51 14.14
CA PRO A 36 14.50 17.48 14.16
C PRO A 36 15.12 17.16 15.53
N GLU A 37 14.39 17.43 16.62
CA GLU A 37 14.87 17.23 17.99
C GLU A 37 14.75 15.77 18.48
N THR A 38 14.13 14.87 17.71
CA THR A 38 14.00 13.45 18.11
C THR A 38 15.24 12.65 17.74
N GLU A 39 15.53 11.55 18.42
CA GLU A 39 16.62 10.64 18.04
C GLU A 39 16.05 9.34 17.44
N VAL A 40 16.76 8.78 16.47
CA VAL A 40 16.41 7.52 15.80
C VAL A 40 17.59 6.57 15.93
N GLU A 41 17.36 5.42 16.56
CA GLU A 41 18.35 4.36 16.74
C GLU A 41 17.86 3.06 16.09
N PHE A 42 18.78 2.32 15.48
CA PHE A 42 18.51 1.00 14.90
C PHE A 42 19.35 -0.06 15.61
N LEU A 43 18.70 -1.11 16.10
CA LEU A 43 19.37 -2.23 16.75
C LEU A 43 20.08 -3.11 15.71
N GLU A 44 21.42 -3.21 15.79
CA GLU A 44 22.23 -3.95 14.80
C GLU A 44 21.96 -5.46 14.81
N GLN A 45 21.56 -6.03 15.94
CA GLN A 45 21.36 -7.48 16.12
C GLN A 45 19.89 -7.87 16.24
N ALA A 46 18.95 -6.94 15.99
CA ALA A 46 17.54 -7.26 16.02
C ALA A 46 17.16 -8.11 14.80
N GLN A 47 16.35 -9.15 15.04
CA GLN A 47 15.78 -9.94 13.96
C GLN A 47 14.86 -9.05 13.12
N THR A 48 15.15 -8.93 11.83
CA THR A 48 14.33 -8.17 10.90
C THR A 48 13.03 -8.90 10.60
N ASP A 49 11.90 -8.19 10.71
CA ASP A 49 10.64 -8.67 10.18
C ASP A 49 10.72 -8.75 8.64
N ARG A 50 10.48 -9.95 8.09
CA ARG A 50 10.58 -10.23 6.66
C ARG A 50 9.24 -10.12 5.94
N ARG A 51 8.17 -9.75 6.65
CA ARG A 51 6.86 -9.55 6.05
C ARG A 51 6.91 -8.33 5.14
N ASP A 52 6.61 -8.56 3.87
CA ASP A 52 6.45 -7.52 2.87
C ASP A 52 5.03 -7.60 2.30
N TYR A 53 4.35 -6.46 2.26
CA TYR A 53 2.98 -6.34 1.78
C TYR A 53 2.96 -5.40 0.58
N ARG A 54 3.09 -5.98 -0.62
CA ARG A 54 2.84 -5.28 -1.88
C ARG A 54 1.44 -5.59 -2.37
N ILE A 55 0.61 -4.56 -2.48
CA ILE A 55 -0.75 -4.67 -3.01
C ILE A 55 -0.83 -4.20 -4.46
N SER A 56 -1.85 -4.66 -5.18
CA SER A 56 -2.27 -3.99 -6.42
C SER A 56 -3.74 -3.59 -6.35
N CYS A 57 -3.99 -2.30 -6.58
CA CYS A 57 -5.30 -1.66 -6.61
C CYS A 57 -5.91 -1.62 -8.02
N LYS A 58 -5.27 -2.26 -9.01
CA LYS A 58 -5.71 -2.26 -10.42
C LYS A 58 -7.16 -2.71 -10.58
N LYS A 59 -7.56 -3.76 -9.86
CA LYS A 59 -8.93 -4.32 -9.93
C LYS A 59 -9.98 -3.32 -9.45
N LEU A 60 -9.68 -2.59 -8.38
CA LEU A 60 -10.52 -1.50 -7.87
C LEU A 60 -10.63 -0.38 -8.92
N LYS A 61 -9.51 0.05 -9.50
CA LYS A 61 -9.47 1.09 -10.56
C LYS A 61 -10.30 0.71 -11.79
N ILE A 62 -10.25 -0.55 -12.22
CA ILE A 62 -11.04 -1.05 -13.35
C ILE A 62 -12.55 -0.96 -13.03
N CYS A 63 -12.94 -1.42 -11.85
CA CYS A 63 -14.35 -1.39 -11.45
C CYS A 63 -14.88 0.03 -11.27
N SER A 64 -14.07 0.97 -10.73
CA SER A 64 -14.51 2.35 -10.54
C SER A 64 -14.68 3.13 -11.85
N ILE A 65 -13.92 2.78 -12.89
CA ILE A 65 -13.95 3.45 -14.20
C ILE A 65 -15.00 2.81 -15.15
N GLY A 66 -15.56 1.64 -14.79
CA GLY A 66 -16.58 0.96 -15.60
C GLY A 66 -16.08 0.46 -16.96
N LYS A 67 -14.76 0.39 -17.19
CA LYS A 67 -14.17 -0.08 -18.45
C LYS A 67 -13.68 -1.51 -18.31
N LEU A 68 -14.30 -2.44 -19.04
CA LEU A 68 -13.72 -3.74 -19.34
C LEU A 68 -13.45 -3.81 -20.85
N ASN A 69 -12.18 -3.78 -21.24
CA ASN A 69 -11.77 -4.22 -22.58
C ASN A 69 -11.83 -5.75 -22.59
N ILE A 70 -12.86 -6.30 -23.20
CA ILE A 70 -12.95 -7.72 -23.53
C ILE A 70 -12.05 -7.93 -24.75
N ARG A 71 -10.97 -8.70 -24.60
CA ARG A 71 -10.26 -9.35 -25.70
C ARG A 71 -10.45 -10.85 -25.56
#